data_AF-A0A182MPU8-F1
#
_entry.id   AF-A0A182MPU8-F1
#
_cell.length_a   1.000
_cell.length_b   1.000
_cell.length_c   1.000
_cell.angle_alpha   90.00
_cell.angle_beta   90.00
_cell.angle_gamma   90.00
#
_symmetry.space_group_name_H-M   'P 1'
#
loop_
_entity.id
_entity.type
_entity.pdbx_description
1 polymer ?
#
loop_
_entity_poly.entity_id
_entity_poly.type
_entity_poly.pdbx_seq_one_letter_code
_entity_poly.pdbx_strand_id
1 'polypeptide(L)'
;MARSCVSFSRFGVICFWVSLTVSVSRGQELFPLSIVHINDFHARFEEVNEASVTCDASAGEKCIGGYARTVTVVKQLLAERPNPVYLNAGDNFQGTLWYNIHRWNATSTFLNMVPADAM
;
A
#
# COMPACT_ATOMS: atom_id res chain seq x y z
N MET A 1 -21.22 38.00 50.34
CA MET A 1 -21.66 39.33 50.82
C MET A 1 -21.85 40.24 49.61
N ALA A 2 -23.02 40.22 49.00
CA ALA A 2 -23.61 41.34 48.24
C ALA A 2 -25.07 40.94 47.99
N ARG A 3 -25.98 41.68 48.59
CA ARG A 3 -27.43 41.50 48.48
C ARG A 3 -27.91 42.30 47.27
N SER A 4 -28.83 41.75 46.49
CA SER A 4 -29.77 42.55 45.71
C SER A 4 -31.08 41.80 45.61
N CYS A 5 -32.06 42.29 46.37
CA CYS A 5 -33.46 41.92 46.25
C CYS A 5 -33.98 42.42 44.90
N VAL A 6 -34.53 41.53 44.09
CA VAL A 6 -35.57 41.88 43.12
C VAL A 6 -36.77 40.98 43.44
N SER A 7 -37.81 41.61 44.00
CA SER A 7 -39.13 41.02 44.16
C SER A 7 -39.74 40.88 42.77
N PHE A 8 -40.03 39.65 42.34
CA PHE A 8 -40.80 39.42 41.13
C PHE A 8 -41.98 38.49 41.44
N SER A 9 -43.16 39.05 41.14
CA SER A 9 -44.49 38.48 41.27
C SER A 9 -44.62 37.13 40.54
N ARG A 10 -45.54 36.29 41.03
CA ARG A 10 -45.92 34.97 40.51
C ARG A 10 -46.31 35.02 39.02
N PHE A 11 -45.33 34.89 38.13
CA PHE A 11 -45.54 34.45 36.75
C PHE A 11 -44.45 33.44 36.43
N GLY A 12 -44.82 32.16 36.40
CA GLY A 12 -43.92 31.06 36.04
C GLY A 12 -43.54 31.16 34.58
N VAL A 13 -42.38 31.75 34.30
CA VAL A 13 -41.75 31.66 32.97
C VAL A 13 -41.10 30.29 32.89
N ILE A 14 -41.77 29.35 32.22
CA ILE A 14 -41.19 28.07 31.85
C ILE A 14 -40.21 28.35 30.71
N CYS A 15 -38.94 28.58 31.04
CA CYS A 15 -37.86 28.59 30.05
C CYS A 15 -37.69 27.17 29.49
N PHE A 16 -38.35 26.86 28.37
CA PHE A 16 -38.08 25.65 27.60
C PHE A 16 -36.68 25.79 26.96
N TRP A 17 -35.67 25.26 27.63
CA TRP A 17 -34.32 25.12 27.09
C TRP A 17 -34.35 24.08 25.95
N VAL A 18 -34.63 24.52 24.73
CA VAL A 18 -34.44 23.69 23.54
C VAL A 18 -32.94 23.58 23.30
N SER A 19 -32.34 22.49 23.81
CA SER A 19 -30.96 22.14 23.46
C SER A 19 -30.95 21.62 22.03
N LEU A 20 -30.52 22.46 21.09
CA LEU A 20 -30.26 22.04 19.71
C LEU A 20 -29.00 21.16 19.70
N THR A 21 -29.17 19.85 19.67
CA THR A 21 -28.07 18.91 19.44
C THR A 21 -27.68 18.97 17.96
N VAL A 22 -26.66 19.78 17.65
CA VAL A 22 -25.98 19.70 16.36
C VAL A 22 -25.32 18.33 16.27
N SER A 23 -25.91 17.44 15.46
CA SER A 23 -25.23 16.21 15.07
C SER A 23 -24.11 16.60 14.11
N VAL A 24 -22.91 16.76 14.64
CA VAL A 24 -21.70 16.83 13.81
C VAL A 24 -21.59 15.49 13.11
N SER A 25 -21.88 15.46 11.81
CA SER A 25 -21.50 14.37 10.92
C SER A 25 -20.00 14.17 11.05
N ARG A 26 -19.58 13.13 11.80
CA ARG A 26 -18.18 12.70 11.79
C ARG A 26 -17.79 12.39 10.35
N GLY A 27 -16.65 12.92 9.92
CA GLY A 27 -16.17 12.84 8.54
C GLY A 27 -16.22 11.43 7.97
N GLN A 28 -16.37 11.35 6.65
CA GLN A 28 -16.43 10.10 5.89
C GLN A 28 -15.29 9.16 6.33
N GLU A 29 -15.62 7.90 6.64
CA GLU A 29 -14.64 6.87 6.97
C GLU A 29 -13.69 6.70 5.77
N LEU A 30 -12.38 6.83 5.99
CA LEU A 30 -11.39 6.72 4.92
C LEU A 30 -11.28 5.26 4.47
N PHE A 31 -11.19 5.04 3.17
CA PHE A 31 -10.96 3.70 2.61
C PHE A 31 -9.47 3.34 2.66
N PRO A 32 -9.07 2.32 3.43
CA PRO A 32 -7.67 1.89 3.46
C PRO A 32 -7.35 1.14 2.16
N LEU A 33 -6.35 1.61 1.41
CA LEU A 33 -5.85 0.98 0.19
C LEU A 33 -4.40 0.55 0.38
N SER A 34 -4.07 -0.68 0.01
CA SER A 34 -2.68 -1.18 0.05
C SER A 34 -2.13 -1.29 -1.36
N ILE A 35 -1.05 -0.57 -1.65
CA ILE A 35 -0.39 -0.61 -2.97
C ILE A 35 0.87 -1.46 -2.84
N VAL A 36 0.88 -2.61 -3.50
CA VAL A 36 2.06 -3.44 -3.70
C VAL A 36 2.58 -3.14 -5.09
N HIS A 37 3.85 -2.76 -5.25
CA HIS A 37 4.37 -2.45 -6.57
C HIS A 37 5.80 -2.94 -6.82
N ILE A 38 6.09 -3.23 -8.08
CA ILE A 38 7.44 -3.42 -8.61
C ILE A 38 7.70 -2.48 -9.78
N ASN A 39 8.95 -2.18 -10.06
CA ASN A 39 9.40 -1.31 -11.16
C ASN A 39 10.84 -1.72 -11.55
N ASP A 40 11.26 -1.32 -12.75
CA ASP A 40 12.66 -1.39 -13.19
C ASP A 40 13.31 -2.75 -12.97
N PHE A 41 12.55 -3.80 -13.28
CA PHE A 41 12.95 -5.18 -13.01
C PHE A 41 14.14 -5.60 -13.88
N HIS A 42 14.31 -5.02 -15.08
CA HIS A 42 15.50 -5.18 -15.92
C HIS A 42 15.95 -6.64 -16.12
N ALA A 43 14.99 -7.55 -16.33
CA ALA A 43 15.22 -8.98 -16.52
C ALA A 43 16.04 -9.67 -15.39
N ARG A 44 15.94 -9.20 -14.14
CA ARG A 44 16.59 -9.81 -12.97
C ARG A 44 15.80 -10.99 -12.40
N PHE A 45 15.66 -12.05 -13.20
CA PHE A 45 14.94 -13.27 -12.79
C PHE A 45 15.63 -14.02 -11.66
N GLU A 46 16.96 -14.06 -11.70
CA GLU A 46 17.80 -14.59 -10.63
C GLU A 46 18.10 -13.52 -9.58
N GLU A 47 18.55 -13.97 -8.42
CA GLU A 47 19.01 -13.07 -7.38
C GLU A 47 20.30 -12.33 -7.78
N VAL A 48 20.43 -11.12 -7.27
CA VAL A 48 21.58 -10.24 -7.49
C VAL A 48 22.25 -9.93 -6.17
N ASN A 49 23.51 -9.52 -6.19
CA ASN A 49 24.15 -8.99 -5.00
C ASN A 49 23.76 -7.51 -4.77
N GLU A 50 24.32 -6.90 -3.73
CA GLU A 50 24.01 -5.50 -3.38
C GLU A 50 24.42 -4.49 -4.46
N ALA A 51 25.36 -4.84 -5.34
CA ALA A 51 25.74 -4.04 -6.51
C ALA A 51 24.84 -4.29 -7.74
N SER A 52 23.76 -5.06 -7.58
CA SER A 52 22.80 -5.40 -8.66
C SER A 52 23.40 -6.16 -9.84
N VAL A 53 24.50 -6.88 -9.61
CA VAL A 53 25.11 -7.83 -10.56
C VAL A 53 24.85 -9.27 -10.12
N THR A 54 25.28 -10.25 -10.92
CA THR A 54 25.16 -11.68 -10.60
C THR A 54 25.67 -11.97 -9.18
N CYS A 55 24.86 -12.65 -8.38
CA CYS A 55 25.26 -13.02 -7.02
C CYS A 55 26.08 -14.30 -6.99
N ASP A 56 27.17 -14.31 -6.22
CA ASP A 56 27.91 -15.52 -5.85
C ASP A 56 27.80 -15.81 -4.34
N ALA A 57 26.77 -16.56 -3.97
CA ALA A 57 26.57 -17.00 -2.59
C ALA A 57 27.74 -17.86 -2.05
N SER A 58 28.47 -18.57 -2.93
CA SER A 58 29.59 -19.43 -2.53
C SER A 58 30.82 -18.62 -2.13
N ALA A 59 30.98 -17.43 -2.72
CA ALA A 59 31.96 -16.43 -2.30
C ALA A 59 31.54 -15.66 -1.04
N GLY A 60 30.39 -15.99 -0.45
CA GLY A 60 29.85 -15.32 0.74
C GLY A 60 29.13 -14.01 0.43
N GLU A 61 28.74 -13.76 -0.82
CA GLU A 61 27.94 -12.59 -1.17
C GLU A 61 26.52 -12.69 -0.60
N LYS A 62 25.95 -11.54 -0.27
CA LYS A 62 24.55 -11.44 0.15
C LYS A 62 23.66 -11.26 -1.08
N CYS A 63 22.91 -12.30 -1.41
CA CYS A 63 21.97 -12.27 -2.51
C CYS A 63 20.61 -11.68 -2.10
N ILE A 64 20.09 -10.81 -2.95
CA ILE A 64 18.83 -10.08 -2.77
C ILE A 64 17.98 -10.15 -4.05
N GLY A 65 16.69 -9.85 -3.92
CA GLY A 65 15.79 -9.82 -5.06
C GLY A 65 15.62 -11.17 -5.75
N GLY A 66 15.55 -11.15 -7.08
CA GLY A 66 15.17 -12.30 -7.90
C GLY A 66 13.66 -12.51 -7.93
N TYR A 67 13.13 -12.93 -9.08
CA TYR A 67 11.68 -12.97 -9.30
C TYR A 67 10.96 -13.89 -8.32
N ALA A 68 11.53 -15.07 -8.03
CA ALA A 68 10.95 -16.04 -7.10
C ALA A 68 10.73 -15.46 -5.68
N ARG A 69 11.72 -14.71 -5.17
CA ARG A 69 11.62 -14.06 -3.85
C ARG A 69 10.62 -12.91 -3.89
N THR A 70 10.66 -12.10 -4.95
CA THR A 70 9.71 -11.00 -5.17
C THR A 70 8.27 -11.51 -5.18
N VAL A 71 7.94 -12.54 -5.97
CA VAL A 71 6.56 -13.05 -6.02
C VAL A 71 6.11 -13.71 -4.73
N THR A 72 7.03 -14.28 -3.95
CA THR A 72 6.72 -14.83 -2.63
C THR A 72 6.21 -13.71 -1.70
N VAL A 73 6.93 -12.59 -1.65
CA VAL A 73 6.53 -11.42 -0.84
C VAL A 73 5.28 -10.77 -1.38
N VAL A 74 5.13 -10.64 -2.70
CA VAL A 74 3.89 -10.13 -3.32
C VAL A 74 2.69 -10.96 -2.88
N LYS A 75 2.75 -12.30 -3.00
CA LYS A 75 1.67 -13.19 -2.57
C LYS A 75 1.34 -13.04 -1.08
N GLN A 76 2.36 -12.93 -0.25
CA GLN A 76 2.18 -12.71 1.19
C GLN A 76 1.45 -11.38 1.46
N LEU A 77 1.91 -10.28 0.87
CA LEU A 77 1.31 -8.96 1.06
C LEU A 77 -0.13 -8.90 0.53
N LEU A 78 -0.41 -9.54 -0.61
CA LEU A 78 -1.76 -9.65 -1.16
C LEU A 78 -2.71 -10.44 -0.24
N ALA A 79 -2.20 -11.38 0.56
CA ALA A 79 -3.00 -12.14 1.52
C ALA A 79 -3.20 -11.41 2.86
N GLU A 80 -2.22 -10.63 3.31
CA GLU A 80 -2.21 -10.02 4.64
C GLU A 80 -2.78 -8.59 4.68
N ARG A 81 -2.71 -7.84 3.58
CA ARG A 81 -3.03 -6.42 3.56
C ARG A 81 -4.49 -6.15 3.19
N PRO A 82 -5.14 -5.13 3.77
CA PRO A 82 -6.51 -4.77 3.41
C PRO A 82 -6.54 -4.09 2.03
N ASN A 83 -7.52 -4.45 1.22
CA ASN A 83 -7.77 -3.91 -0.13
C ASN A 83 -6.47 -3.76 -0.96
N PRO A 84 -5.73 -4.85 -1.21
CA PRO A 84 -4.47 -4.76 -1.90
C PRO A 84 -4.65 -4.66 -3.41
N VAL A 85 -3.80 -3.87 -4.05
CA VAL A 85 -3.64 -3.79 -5.51
C VAL A 85 -2.16 -4.01 -5.83
N TYR A 86 -1.88 -4.93 -6.76
CA TYR A 86 -0.54 -5.23 -7.24
C TYR A 86 -0.28 -4.55 -8.59
N LEU A 87 0.71 -3.67 -8.64
CA LEU A 87 1.08 -2.90 -9.82
C LEU A 87 2.50 -3.22 -10.27
N ASN A 88 2.73 -3.22 -11.58
CA ASN A 88 4.06 -3.26 -12.16
C ASN A 88 4.26 -1.98 -12.99
N ALA A 89 5.19 -1.11 -12.62
CA ALA A 89 5.36 0.19 -13.28
C ALA A 89 6.21 0.14 -14.57
N GLY A 90 6.57 -1.06 -15.04
CA GLY A 90 7.28 -1.24 -16.31
C GLY A 90 8.79 -1.44 -16.16
N ASP A 91 9.48 -1.24 -17.29
CA ASP A 91 10.91 -1.52 -17.50
C ASP A 91 11.37 -2.93 -17.02
N ASN A 92 10.53 -3.92 -17.34
CA ASN A 92 10.79 -5.32 -17.03
C ASN A 92 11.74 -6.03 -18.00
N PHE A 93 12.01 -5.39 -19.13
CA PHE A 93 12.76 -5.98 -20.24
C PHE A 93 14.27 -5.82 -20.00
N GLN A 94 15.03 -5.47 -21.03
CA GLN A 94 16.49 -5.35 -21.08
C GLN A 94 17.21 -5.14 -19.71
N GLY A 95 18.24 -5.96 -19.44
CA GLY A 95 19.15 -5.75 -18.31
C GLY A 95 20.10 -6.91 -17.99
N THR A 96 19.70 -8.16 -18.26
CA THR A 96 20.56 -9.35 -18.09
C THR A 96 20.59 -10.22 -19.34
N LEU A 97 21.40 -11.29 -19.32
CA LEU A 97 21.48 -12.27 -20.41
C LEU A 97 20.11 -12.94 -20.70
N TRP A 98 19.21 -13.01 -19.72
CA TRP A 98 17.86 -13.52 -19.89
C TRP A 98 17.12 -12.83 -21.05
N TYR A 99 17.20 -11.50 -21.15
CA TYR A 99 16.56 -10.77 -22.23
C TYR A 99 17.27 -10.98 -23.58
N ASN A 100 18.59 -11.11 -23.59
CA ASN A 100 19.34 -11.32 -24.83
C ASN A 100 19.02 -12.68 -25.47
N ILE A 101 18.85 -13.72 -24.65
CA ILE A 101 18.57 -15.09 -25.11
C ILE A 101 17.07 -15.31 -25.33
N HIS A 102 16.23 -14.93 -24.36
CA HIS A 102 14.80 -15.30 -24.34
C HIS A 102 13.86 -14.15 -24.71
N ARG A 103 14.36 -12.91 -24.81
CA ARG A 103 13.59 -11.71 -25.16
C ARG A 103 12.31 -11.60 -24.31
N TRP A 104 11.20 -11.21 -24.93
CA TRP A 104 9.90 -11.06 -24.27
C TRP A 104 9.30 -12.38 -23.78
N ASN A 105 9.76 -13.53 -24.26
CA ASN A 105 9.15 -14.82 -23.93
C ASN A 105 9.36 -15.18 -22.45
N ALA A 106 10.59 -15.00 -21.93
CA ALA A 106 10.84 -15.21 -20.50
C ALA A 106 10.05 -14.20 -19.65
N THR A 107 10.13 -12.90 -19.96
CA THR A 107 9.43 -11.86 -19.21
C THR A 107 7.92 -12.08 -19.16
N SER A 108 7.28 -12.33 -20.30
CA SER A 108 5.83 -12.60 -20.34
C SER A 108 5.48 -13.89 -19.61
N THR A 109 6.25 -14.96 -19.79
CA THR A 109 6.00 -16.24 -19.09
C THR A 109 6.02 -16.07 -17.58
N PHE A 110 7.05 -15.44 -17.03
CA PHE A 110 7.18 -15.26 -15.59
C PHE A 110 6.17 -14.25 -15.03
N LEU A 111 6.03 -13.06 -15.65
CA LEU A 111 5.09 -12.04 -15.17
C LEU A 111 3.63 -12.50 -15.21
N ASN A 112 3.27 -13.41 -16.12
CA ASN A 112 1.92 -13.99 -16.17
C ASN A 112 1.68 -15.09 -15.13
N MET A 113 2.70 -15.61 -14.44
CA MET A 113 2.49 -16.57 -13.34
C MET A 113 1.85 -15.92 -12.11
N VAL A 114 2.16 -14.65 -11.89
CA VAL A 114 1.55 -13.81 -10.85
C VAL A 114 1.24 -12.46 -11.51
N PRO A 115 0.08 -12.36 -12.19
CA PRO A 115 -0.25 -11.17 -12.95
C PRO A 115 -0.47 -9.97 -12.01
N ALA A 116 0.11 -8.84 -12.38
CA ALA A 116 -0.25 -7.56 -11.79
C ALA A 116 -1.65 -7.15 -12.26
N ASP A 117 -2.37 -6.38 -11.43
CA ASP A 117 -3.66 -5.79 -11.78
C ASP A 117 -3.52 -4.78 -12.94
N ALA A 118 -2.37 -4.12 -13.01
CA ALA A 118 -1.95 -3.32 -14.15
C ALA A 118 -0.43 -3.34 -14.33
N MET A 119 -0.01 -3.29 -15.60
CA MET A 119 1.37 -3.13 -16.04
C MET A 119 1.46 -2.28 -17.30
#